data_AF-A0AAN6X849-F1
#
_entry.id   AF-A0AAN6X849-F1
#
_cell.length_a   1.000
_cell.length_b   1.000
_cell.length_c   1.000
_cell.angle_alpha   90.00
_cell.angle_beta   90.00
_cell.angle_gamma   90.00
#
_symmetry.space_group_name_H-M   'P 1'
#
loop_
_entity.id
_entity.type
_entity.pdbx_description
1 polymer ?
#
loop_
_entity_poly.entity_id
_entity_poly.type
_entity_poly.pdbx_seq_one_letter_code
_entity_poly.pdbx_strand_id
1 'polypeptide(L)'
;MAVGKNKRLSKGKKGLKKKAQDPFARKDWYGIKAPAPFNIRDIGKTLVNRTTGLKNANDALKGRIVEVSLADLQKDEDHAFRKVKLRVDEVQGKNCLTNFHGLDFTSDKLRSLVRKWQTLIEANVTVQTTDHYLLRLFAIAFTKRRPNQVKKTTYAATSQIRAIRKKMTEIIQREASSCTLNQLTSKLIPEVIGREIEKSTQGIYPLQNVHIRKVKLLKQPKFDLGALMGLHGESSTDDAGQKVEREFKETVLDLPTLKVLLIGPSGAGKSALLTRYCDDEFDPDTAAATIGIDFKIKVLSVRGKPYRLTLFDTAGQERFRTLSTSFYRGAHGVILVYDISTRASFLTMERWFNEAESNTVEGVALSLVGAKLDKAESENGREVTFEEGKALAEAHGARFCEVSAKTGNKVKHTFHDLVNDIVQNPGLLNAARMGRAAGAVALSSNANDGYLSNCSC
;
A
#
# COMPACT_ATOMS: atom_id res chain seq x y z
N MET A 1 -3.55 -16.69 -91.34
CA MET A 1 -4.92 -16.89 -90.82
C MET A 1 -4.86 -17.28 -89.36
N ALA A 2 -5.47 -16.48 -88.49
CA ALA A 2 -6.16 -16.87 -87.24
C ALA A 2 -6.21 -15.66 -86.29
N VAL A 3 -7.29 -14.89 -86.42
CA VAL A 3 -7.68 -13.83 -85.49
C VAL A 3 -8.19 -14.50 -84.21
N GLY A 4 -7.38 -14.51 -83.16
CA GLY A 4 -7.75 -15.01 -81.82
C GLY A 4 -8.34 -13.89 -80.96
N LYS A 5 -9.63 -14.02 -80.63
CA LYS A 5 -10.48 -13.05 -79.93
C LYS A 5 -9.91 -12.60 -78.58
N ASN A 6 -9.63 -11.29 -78.43
CA ASN A 6 -9.48 -10.65 -77.12
C ASN A 6 -10.79 -10.78 -76.32
N LYS A 7 -10.79 -11.62 -75.29
CA LYS A 7 -11.80 -11.60 -74.23
C LYS A 7 -11.67 -10.25 -73.51
N ARG A 8 -12.64 -9.36 -73.76
CA ARG A 8 -12.89 -8.16 -72.95
C ARG A 8 -12.79 -8.53 -71.47
N LEU A 9 -11.74 -8.05 -70.79
CA LEU A 9 -11.71 -7.93 -69.33
C LEU A 9 -12.96 -7.14 -68.94
N SER A 10 -13.93 -7.82 -68.33
CA SER A 10 -15.13 -7.20 -67.80
C SER A 10 -14.69 -6.09 -66.86
N LYS A 11 -15.16 -4.86 -67.13
CA LYS A 11 -15.03 -3.69 -66.25
C LYS A 11 -15.13 -4.15 -64.80
N GLY A 12 -14.04 -3.97 -64.04
CA GLY A 12 -14.00 -4.27 -62.61
C GLY A 12 -15.25 -3.71 -61.95
N LYS A 13 -15.98 -4.57 -61.22
CA LYS A 13 -17.12 -4.16 -60.40
C LYS A 13 -16.69 -2.93 -59.61
N LYS A 14 -17.30 -1.77 -59.92
CA LYS A 14 -17.23 -0.58 -59.07
C LYS A 14 -17.50 -1.05 -57.64
N GLY A 15 -16.55 -0.82 -56.74
CA GLY A 15 -16.63 -1.27 -55.36
C GLY A 15 -18.03 -0.98 -54.81
N LEU A 16 -18.69 -2.01 -54.29
CA LEU A 16 -19.97 -1.86 -53.62
C LEU A 16 -19.88 -0.64 -52.70
N LYS A 17 -20.68 0.40 -52.95
CA LYS A 17 -20.85 1.51 -52.01
C LYS A 17 -21.18 0.84 -50.67
N LYS A 18 -20.26 0.89 -49.69
CA LYS A 18 -20.50 0.39 -48.34
C LYS A 18 -21.84 0.99 -47.91
N LYS A 19 -22.87 0.16 -47.73
CA LYS A 19 -24.17 0.61 -47.23
C LYS A 19 -23.88 1.42 -45.96
N ALA A 20 -24.46 2.62 -45.84
CA ALA A 20 -24.38 3.40 -44.63
C ALA A 20 -24.97 2.54 -43.50
N GLN A 21 -24.11 2.04 -42.63
CA GLN A 21 -24.50 1.21 -41.51
C GLN A 21 -24.81 2.13 -40.34
N ASP A 22 -25.92 1.89 -39.65
CA ASP A 22 -26.30 2.62 -38.44
C ASP A 22 -25.13 2.63 -37.43
N PRO A 23 -24.70 3.81 -36.95
CA PRO A 23 -23.68 3.93 -35.91
C PRO A 23 -23.95 3.08 -34.66
N PHE A 24 -25.21 2.86 -34.27
CA PHE A 24 -25.55 2.03 -33.10
C PHE A 24 -25.39 0.53 -33.35
N ALA A 25 -25.52 0.07 -34.60
CA ALA A 25 -25.30 -1.34 -34.94
C ALA A 25 -23.84 -1.79 -34.75
N ARG A 26 -22.91 -0.84 -34.61
CA ARG A 26 -21.49 -1.08 -34.36
C ARG A 26 -21.09 -0.99 -32.89
N LYS A 27 -22.03 -0.70 -31.98
CA LYS A 27 -21.73 -0.45 -30.57
C LYS A 27 -22.23 -1.58 -29.68
N ASP A 28 -21.47 -1.86 -28.65
CA ASP A 28 -21.84 -2.78 -27.58
C ASP A 28 -22.05 -1.99 -26.28
N TRP A 29 -22.97 -2.49 -25.46
CA TRP A 29 -23.35 -1.92 -24.18
C TRP A 29 -22.60 -2.58 -23.03
N TYR A 30 -22.11 -1.76 -22.10
CA TYR A 30 -21.37 -2.15 -20.91
C TYR A 30 -22.05 -1.57 -19.67
N GLY A 31 -22.21 -2.37 -18.61
CA GLY A 31 -22.68 -1.91 -17.30
C GLY A 31 -21.54 -1.28 -16.50
N ILE A 32 -21.81 -0.23 -15.74
CA ILE A 32 -20.84 0.43 -14.87
C ILE A 32 -21.13 0.02 -13.42
N LYS A 33 -20.13 -0.55 -12.76
CA LYS A 33 -20.23 -1.07 -11.39
C LYS A 33 -19.47 -0.17 -10.40
N ALA A 34 -20.15 0.23 -9.33
CA ALA A 34 -19.59 0.98 -8.20
C ALA A 34 -18.82 0.05 -7.25
N PRO A 35 -17.75 0.54 -6.60
CA PRO A 35 -16.99 -0.26 -5.62
C PRO A 35 -17.79 -0.49 -4.32
N ALA A 36 -17.33 -1.43 -3.49
CA ALA A 36 -17.98 -1.85 -2.24
C ALA A 36 -18.43 -0.76 -1.24
N PRO A 37 -17.77 0.43 -1.07
CA PRO A 37 -18.24 1.41 -0.09
C PRO A 37 -19.60 2.06 -0.44
N PHE A 38 -20.15 1.82 -1.63
CA PHE A 38 -21.48 2.30 -2.03
C PHE A 38 -22.52 1.17 -1.95
N ASN A 39 -23.72 1.50 -1.49
CA ASN A 39 -24.81 0.53 -1.36
C ASN A 39 -25.28 -0.01 -2.72
N ILE A 40 -25.48 0.90 -3.70
CA ILE A 40 -25.86 0.53 -5.06
C ILE A 40 -24.60 0.32 -5.89
N ARG A 41 -24.46 -0.91 -6.39
CA ARG A 41 -23.37 -1.28 -7.31
C ARG A 41 -23.69 -0.94 -8.76
N ASP A 42 -24.94 -1.10 -9.18
CA ASP A 42 -25.32 -0.83 -10.57
C ASP A 42 -25.62 0.65 -10.79
N ILE A 43 -24.67 1.34 -11.41
CA ILE A 43 -24.74 2.79 -11.62
C ILE A 43 -25.50 3.12 -12.90
N GLY A 44 -25.20 2.38 -13.97
CA GLY A 44 -25.72 2.70 -15.30
C GLY A 44 -25.03 1.93 -16.40
N LYS A 45 -25.24 2.36 -17.64
CA LYS A 45 -24.68 1.72 -18.84
C LYS A 45 -23.93 2.73 -19.70
N THR A 46 -22.87 2.28 -20.36
CA THR A 46 -22.13 3.03 -21.36
C THR A 46 -22.00 2.22 -22.64
N LEU A 47 -21.81 2.90 -23.76
CA LEU A 47 -21.73 2.31 -25.08
C LEU A 47 -20.40 2.64 -25.73
N VAL A 48 -19.78 1.64 -26.36
CA VAL A 48 -18.51 1.76 -27.08
C VAL A 48 -18.58 0.96 -28.37
N ASN A 49 -17.80 1.39 -29.37
CA ASN A 49 -17.69 0.64 -30.61
C ASN A 49 -17.16 -0.76 -30.33
N ARG A 50 -17.75 -1.76 -30.99
CA ARG A 50 -17.29 -3.14 -30.92
C ARG A 50 -15.82 -3.23 -31.31
N THR A 51 -15.09 -4.09 -30.61
CA THR A 51 -13.70 -4.39 -30.92
C THR A 51 -13.57 -4.84 -32.37
N THR A 52 -12.75 -4.13 -33.14
CA THR A 52 -12.52 -4.41 -34.56
C THR A 52 -11.03 -4.28 -34.87
N GLY A 53 -10.41 -5.39 -35.26
CA GLY A 53 -8.97 -5.46 -35.54
C GLY A 53 -8.14 -5.00 -34.34
N LEU A 54 -7.31 -3.98 -34.54
CA LEU A 54 -6.40 -3.42 -33.53
C LEU A 54 -7.07 -2.46 -32.53
N LYS A 55 -8.33 -2.07 -32.74
CA LYS A 55 -9.04 -1.15 -31.83
C LYS A 55 -9.88 -1.94 -30.84
N ASN A 56 -9.38 -2.04 -29.61
CA ASN A 56 -10.07 -2.72 -28.52
C ASN A 56 -11.09 -1.80 -27.83
N ALA A 57 -12.29 -2.31 -27.58
CA ALA A 57 -13.33 -1.60 -26.84
C ALA A 57 -12.90 -1.33 -25.38
N ASN A 58 -12.17 -2.27 -24.77
CA ASN A 58 -11.72 -2.16 -23.38
C ASN A 58 -10.81 -0.95 -23.18
N ASP A 59 -9.86 -0.71 -24.07
CA ASP A 59 -8.93 0.41 -23.98
C ASP A 59 -9.65 1.77 -24.11
N ALA A 60 -10.74 1.81 -24.89
CA ALA A 60 -11.58 3.00 -25.03
C ALA A 60 -12.51 3.23 -23.83
N LEU A 61 -12.77 2.21 -23.01
CA LEU A 61 -13.56 2.27 -21.79
C LEU A 61 -12.71 2.66 -20.58
N LYS A 62 -11.51 2.09 -20.45
CA LYS A 62 -10.57 2.39 -19.38
C LYS A 62 -10.23 3.88 -19.35
N GLY A 63 -10.14 4.45 -18.16
CA GLY A 63 -9.84 5.87 -17.95
C GLY A 63 -11.04 6.82 -18.10
N ARG A 64 -12.22 6.35 -18.53
CA ARG A 64 -13.44 7.18 -18.49
C ARG A 64 -13.81 7.51 -17.05
N ILE A 65 -14.24 8.75 -16.84
CA ILE A 65 -14.72 9.22 -15.54
C ILE A 65 -16.23 9.42 -15.64
N VAL A 66 -16.95 8.79 -14.73
CA VAL A 66 -18.40 8.87 -14.58
C VAL A 66 -18.68 9.71 -13.34
N GLU A 67 -19.55 10.71 -13.48
CA GLU A 67 -19.98 11.57 -12.39
C GLU A 67 -21.42 11.22 -12.02
N VAL A 68 -21.64 10.82 -10.77
CA VAL A 68 -22.95 10.37 -10.27
C VAL A 68 -23.25 11.04 -8.94
N SER A 69 -24.53 11.29 -8.67
CA SER A 69 -24.96 11.79 -7.37
C SER A 69 -24.73 10.75 -6.27
N LEU A 70 -24.30 11.18 -5.09
CA LEU A 70 -24.17 10.27 -3.94
C LEU A 70 -25.54 9.73 -3.51
N ALA A 71 -26.61 10.49 -3.72
CA ALA A 71 -27.97 10.02 -3.44
C ALA A 71 -28.33 8.78 -4.26
N ASP A 72 -27.95 8.75 -5.54
CA ASP A 72 -28.20 7.62 -6.42
C ASP A 72 -27.37 6.39 -6.05
N LEU A 73 -26.24 6.58 -5.36
CA LEU A 73 -25.38 5.48 -4.91
C LEU A 73 -25.78 4.94 -3.53
N GLN A 74 -26.41 5.76 -2.68
CA GLN A 74 -26.74 5.42 -1.29
C GLN A 74 -28.23 5.23 -1.02
N LYS A 75 -29.11 5.66 -1.95
CA LYS A 75 -30.57 5.81 -1.76
C LYS A 75 -30.95 6.78 -0.64
N ASP A 76 -30.15 7.82 -0.45
CA ASP A 76 -30.37 8.84 0.57
C ASP A 76 -30.37 10.24 -0.06
N GLU A 77 -31.51 10.93 0.01
CA GLU A 77 -31.72 12.23 -0.62
C GLU A 77 -30.94 13.37 0.07
N ASP A 78 -30.61 13.22 1.37
CA ASP A 78 -29.91 14.26 2.13
C ASP A 78 -28.54 14.61 1.54
N HIS A 79 -27.95 13.66 0.81
CA HIS A 79 -26.63 13.76 0.20
C HIS A 79 -26.65 14.03 -1.32
N ALA A 80 -27.80 14.40 -1.89
CA ALA A 80 -27.96 14.62 -3.34
C ALA A 80 -27.05 15.70 -3.95
N PHE A 81 -26.61 16.66 -3.13
CA PHE A 81 -25.72 17.74 -3.59
C PHE A 81 -24.26 17.31 -3.79
N ARG A 82 -23.90 16.07 -3.45
CA ARG A 82 -22.55 15.54 -3.58
C ARG A 82 -22.46 14.71 -4.84
N LYS A 83 -21.47 15.04 -5.67
CA LYS A 83 -21.17 14.31 -6.90
C LYS A 83 -19.90 13.51 -6.72
N VAL A 84 -20.01 12.20 -6.89
CA VAL A 84 -18.89 11.28 -6.84
C VAL A 84 -18.39 11.05 -8.26
N LYS A 85 -17.07 11.12 -8.43
CA LYS A 85 -16.38 10.80 -9.68
C LYS A 85 -15.74 9.43 -9.56
N LEU A 86 -16.16 8.53 -10.43
CA LEU A 86 -15.68 7.16 -10.48
C LEU A 86 -14.96 6.95 -11.82
N ARG A 87 -13.71 6.46 -11.76
CA ARG A 87 -12.92 6.16 -12.95
C ARG A 87 -13.05 4.67 -13.26
N VAL A 88 -13.27 4.33 -14.52
CA VAL A 88 -13.19 2.93 -14.99
C VAL A 88 -11.73 2.52 -15.06
N ASP A 89 -11.31 1.60 -14.20
CA ASP A 89 -9.92 1.11 -14.18
C ASP A 89 -9.80 -0.21 -14.95
N GLU A 90 -10.78 -1.11 -14.83
CA GLU A 90 -10.78 -2.41 -15.51
C GLU A 90 -12.16 -2.76 -16.09
N VAL A 91 -12.18 -3.60 -17.13
CA VAL A 91 -13.42 -4.11 -17.75
C VAL A 91 -13.40 -5.63 -17.71
N GLN A 92 -14.40 -6.23 -17.06
CA GLN A 92 -14.60 -7.66 -16.96
C GLN A 92 -15.86 -8.06 -17.74
N GLY A 93 -15.68 -8.77 -18.85
CA GLY A 93 -16.79 -9.09 -19.75
C GLY A 93 -17.51 -7.82 -20.23
N LYS A 94 -18.77 -7.65 -19.84
CA LYS A 94 -19.57 -6.44 -20.13
C LYS A 94 -19.70 -5.48 -18.93
N ASN A 95 -18.97 -5.72 -17.85
CA ASN A 95 -19.00 -4.89 -16.65
C ASN A 95 -17.72 -4.05 -16.55
N CYS A 96 -17.88 -2.75 -16.34
CA CYS A 96 -16.80 -1.81 -16.08
C CYS A 96 -16.65 -1.65 -14.58
N LEU A 97 -15.53 -2.10 -14.03
CA LEU A 97 -15.19 -1.93 -12.62
C LEU A 97 -14.60 -0.54 -12.39
N THR A 98 -15.19 0.19 -11.46
CA THR A 98 -14.78 1.57 -11.18
C THR A 98 -14.08 1.73 -9.84
N ASN A 99 -13.23 2.74 -9.77
CA ASN A 99 -12.55 3.15 -8.55
C ASN A 99 -12.85 4.63 -8.25
N PHE A 100 -12.71 5.02 -6.99
CA PHE A 100 -12.93 6.40 -6.57
C PHE A 100 -11.86 7.33 -7.18
N HIS A 101 -12.32 8.37 -7.88
CA HIS A 101 -11.43 9.36 -8.52
C HIS A 101 -11.54 10.75 -7.89
N GLY A 102 -12.71 11.11 -7.38
CA GLY A 102 -12.89 12.39 -6.73
C GLY A 102 -14.30 12.64 -6.24
N LEU A 103 -14.47 13.77 -5.57
CA LEU A 103 -15.75 14.22 -5.04
C LEU A 103 -15.88 15.71 -5.30
N ASP A 104 -17.06 16.17 -5.69
CA ASP A 104 -17.36 17.58 -5.89
C ASP A 104 -18.76 17.90 -5.37
N PHE A 105 -19.05 19.19 -5.18
CA PHE A 105 -20.38 19.66 -4.84
C PHE A 105 -21.13 20.15 -6.07
N THR A 106 -22.45 20.09 -6.03
CA THR A 106 -23.29 20.82 -6.97
C THR A 106 -23.13 22.34 -6.79
N SER A 107 -23.29 23.09 -7.88
CA SER A 107 -23.08 24.54 -7.87
C SER A 107 -24.18 25.28 -7.10
N ASP A 108 -25.41 24.79 -7.17
CA ASP A 108 -26.58 25.23 -6.40
C ASP A 108 -26.34 25.13 -4.90
N LYS A 109 -25.89 23.98 -4.38
CA LYS A 109 -25.61 23.84 -2.95
C LYS A 109 -24.54 24.80 -2.48
N LEU A 110 -23.44 24.94 -3.22
CA LEU A 110 -22.39 25.90 -2.88
C LEU A 110 -22.91 27.33 -2.83
N ARG A 111 -23.70 27.74 -3.83
CA ARG A 111 -24.33 29.07 -3.86
C ARG A 111 -25.33 29.28 -2.72
N SER A 112 -26.02 28.23 -2.28
CA SER A 112 -26.98 28.29 -1.15
C SER A 112 -26.32 28.46 0.22
N LEU A 113 -25.11 27.89 0.39
CA LEU A 113 -24.34 27.93 1.64
C LEU A 113 -23.66 29.28 1.84
N VAL A 114 -23.18 29.90 0.76
CA VAL A 114 -22.48 31.19 0.79
C VAL A 114 -23.49 32.33 0.95
N ARG A 115 -23.78 32.68 2.20
CA ARG A 115 -24.63 33.83 2.58
C ARG A 115 -23.80 35.00 3.12
N LYS A 116 -24.36 36.21 3.04
CA LYS A 116 -23.81 37.43 3.67
C LYS A 116 -23.87 37.33 5.20
N TRP A 117 -23.12 38.20 5.88
CA TRP A 117 -23.15 38.38 7.35
C TRP A 117 -22.54 37.26 8.20
N GLN A 118 -21.86 36.30 7.57
CA GLN A 118 -21.09 35.24 8.21
C GLN A 118 -19.71 35.12 7.56
N THR A 119 -18.74 34.57 8.28
CA THR A 119 -17.40 34.31 7.71
C THR A 119 -17.39 32.95 7.02
N LEU A 120 -16.85 32.93 5.80
CA LEU A 120 -16.47 31.70 5.09
C LEU A 120 -15.02 31.33 5.44
N ILE A 121 -14.81 30.09 5.85
CA ILE A 121 -13.50 29.54 6.20
C ILE A 121 -13.21 28.38 5.25
N GLU A 122 -12.15 28.54 4.47
CA GLU A 122 -11.65 27.50 3.56
C GLU A 122 -10.30 26.97 4.04
N ALA A 123 -10.10 25.67 3.88
CA ALA A 123 -8.84 24.99 4.11
C ALA A 123 -8.62 23.94 3.02
N ASN A 124 -7.37 23.76 2.61
CA ASN A 124 -6.98 22.73 1.66
C ASN A 124 -5.75 21.98 2.16
N VAL A 125 -5.71 20.68 1.88
CA VAL A 125 -4.61 19.80 2.30
C VAL A 125 -4.28 18.85 1.18
N THR A 126 -2.99 18.66 0.92
CA THR A 126 -2.47 17.57 0.10
C THR A 126 -1.96 16.47 0.99
N VAL A 127 -2.52 15.27 0.85
CA VAL A 127 -2.23 14.13 1.70
C VAL A 127 -2.03 12.89 0.83
N GLN A 128 -1.11 12.03 1.26
CA GLN A 128 -0.92 10.71 0.69
C GLN A 128 -1.61 9.68 1.59
N THR A 129 -2.44 8.83 1.00
CA THR A 129 -3.09 7.71 1.72
C THR A 129 -2.10 6.56 1.94
N THR A 130 -2.50 5.56 2.72
CA THR A 130 -1.69 4.35 2.95
C THR A 130 -1.43 3.58 1.64
N ASP A 131 -2.40 3.54 0.72
CA ASP A 131 -2.24 2.92 -0.61
C ASP A 131 -1.51 3.82 -1.63
N HIS A 132 -0.82 4.86 -1.17
CA HIS A 132 -0.03 5.79 -1.98
C HIS A 132 -0.80 6.63 -3.00
N TYR A 133 -2.11 6.86 -2.81
CA TYR A 133 -2.84 7.87 -3.58
C TYR A 133 -2.53 9.26 -3.05
N LEU A 134 -2.15 10.19 -3.92
CA LEU A 134 -1.96 11.58 -3.55
C LEU A 134 -3.24 12.37 -3.82
N LEU A 135 -3.91 12.80 -2.76
CA LEU A 135 -5.18 13.51 -2.81
C LEU A 135 -5.02 14.96 -2.37
N ARG A 136 -5.82 15.86 -2.95
CA ARG A 136 -6.03 17.23 -2.46
C ARG A 136 -7.47 17.39 -2.02
N LEU A 137 -7.68 17.54 -0.73
CA LEU A 137 -8.98 17.78 -0.12
C LEU A 137 -9.18 19.28 0.11
N PHE A 138 -10.40 19.75 -0.12
CA PHE A 138 -10.85 21.11 0.14
C PHE A 138 -12.02 21.05 1.10
N ALA A 139 -11.87 21.70 2.25
CA ALA A 139 -12.90 21.81 3.26
C ALA A 139 -13.40 23.25 3.34
N ILE A 140 -14.70 23.38 3.58
CA ILE A 140 -15.39 24.66 3.78
C ILE A 140 -16.14 24.61 5.11
N ALA A 141 -16.22 25.75 5.78
CA ALA A 141 -17.00 25.93 6.99
C ALA A 141 -17.52 27.36 7.07
N PHE A 142 -18.64 27.55 7.77
CA PHE A 142 -19.22 28.86 8.04
C PHE A 142 -19.38 29.08 9.53
N THR A 143 -19.24 30.32 9.99
CA THR A 143 -19.51 30.69 11.38
C THR A 143 -20.99 30.51 11.72
N LYS A 144 -21.29 29.87 12.84
CA LYS A 144 -22.65 29.68 13.35
C LYS A 144 -23.06 30.83 14.27
N ARG A 145 -24.31 31.28 14.12
CA ARG A 145 -24.90 32.29 15.01
C ARG A 145 -25.23 31.68 16.36
N ARG A 146 -24.89 32.39 17.44
CA ARG A 146 -25.27 31.98 18.80
C ARG A 146 -26.75 32.32 19.06
N PRO A 147 -27.50 31.50 19.82
CA PRO A 147 -28.93 31.75 20.07
C PRO A 147 -29.23 33.16 20.61
N ASN A 148 -28.42 33.66 21.53
CA ASN A 148 -28.64 34.95 22.21
C ASN A 148 -27.85 36.12 21.58
N GLN A 149 -27.53 36.04 20.29
CA GLN A 149 -26.70 37.03 19.63
C GLN A 149 -27.50 38.22 19.08
N VAL A 150 -27.29 39.41 19.67
CA VAL A 150 -27.91 40.67 19.25
C VAL A 150 -27.37 41.18 17.92
N LYS A 151 -26.05 41.06 17.68
CA LYS A 151 -25.42 41.50 16.43
C LYS A 151 -25.98 40.71 15.23
N LYS A 152 -26.32 41.41 14.14
CA LYS A 152 -26.75 40.81 12.88
C LYS A 152 -25.64 39.99 12.20
N THR A 153 -24.38 40.35 12.45
CA THR A 153 -23.21 39.71 11.85
C THR A 153 -22.52 38.74 12.80
N THR A 154 -22.01 37.64 12.23
CA THR A 154 -21.21 36.61 12.90
C THR A 154 -19.87 36.52 12.19
N TYR A 155 -18.98 37.49 12.43
CA TYR A 155 -17.63 37.44 11.88
C TYR A 155 -16.65 36.91 12.92
N ALA A 156 -15.80 35.97 12.49
CA ALA A 156 -14.68 35.50 13.28
C ALA A 156 -13.47 36.43 13.06
N ALA A 157 -12.67 36.66 14.11
CA ALA A 157 -11.44 37.44 14.00
C ALA A 157 -10.40 36.69 13.13
N THR A 158 -9.50 37.42 12.47
CA THR A 158 -8.47 36.83 11.60
C THR A 158 -7.59 35.80 12.33
N SER A 159 -7.27 36.03 13.60
CA SER A 159 -6.55 35.09 14.46
C SER A 159 -7.32 33.79 14.68
N GLN A 160 -8.63 33.89 14.94
CA GLN A 160 -9.53 32.73 15.09
C GLN A 160 -9.64 31.94 13.78
N ILE A 161 -9.76 32.62 12.64
CA ILE A 161 -9.80 31.97 11.32
C ILE A 161 -8.51 31.16 11.06
N ARG A 162 -7.33 31.72 11.39
CA ARG A 162 -6.05 31.00 11.27
C ARG A 162 -5.99 29.78 12.18
N ALA A 163 -6.45 29.90 13.42
CA ALA A 163 -6.48 28.78 14.37
C ALA A 163 -7.44 27.66 13.92
N ILE A 164 -8.62 28.03 13.40
CA ILE A 164 -9.59 27.09 12.84
C ILE A 164 -9.00 26.38 11.62
N ARG A 165 -8.39 27.12 10.67
CA ARG A 165 -7.73 26.53 9.50
C ARG A 165 -6.65 25.53 9.90
N LYS A 166 -5.81 25.86 10.89
CA LYS A 166 -4.77 24.95 11.40
C LYS A 166 -5.38 23.63 11.90
N LYS A 167 -6.43 23.71 12.73
CA LYS A 167 -7.15 22.51 13.22
C LYS A 167 -7.82 21.72 12.09
N MET A 168 -8.46 22.40 11.13
CA MET A 168 -9.05 21.75 9.96
C MET A 168 -7.99 20.96 9.18
N THR A 169 -6.84 21.58 8.90
CA THR A 169 -5.78 20.94 8.13
C THR A 169 -5.18 19.75 8.88
N GLU A 170 -5.01 19.85 10.20
CA GLU A 170 -4.46 18.79 11.05
C GLU A 170 -5.37 17.56 11.10
N ILE A 171 -6.68 17.76 11.30
CA ILE A 171 -7.66 16.66 11.34
C ILE A 171 -7.76 15.97 9.99
N ILE A 172 -7.85 16.75 8.90
CA ILE A 172 -7.91 16.19 7.54
C ILE A 172 -6.64 15.39 7.24
N GLN A 173 -5.46 15.90 7.60
CA GLN A 173 -4.19 15.20 7.39
C GLN A 173 -4.14 13.90 8.20
N ARG A 174 -4.53 13.91 9.49
CA ARG A 174 -4.52 12.74 10.35
C ARG A 174 -5.47 11.64 9.85
N GLU A 175 -6.71 12.02 9.52
CA GLU A 175 -7.73 11.06 9.06
C GLU A 175 -7.41 10.47 7.69
N ALA A 176 -6.89 11.29 6.77
CA ALA A 176 -6.62 10.83 5.41
C ALA A 176 -5.28 10.08 5.25
N SER A 177 -4.28 10.37 6.09
CA SER A 177 -2.98 9.66 6.04
C SER A 177 -3.01 8.27 6.68
N SER A 178 -3.92 8.05 7.63
CA SER A 178 -4.07 6.77 8.34
C SER A 178 -4.92 5.75 7.60
N CYS A 179 -5.67 6.16 6.58
CA CYS A 179 -6.67 5.33 5.91
C CYS A 179 -6.29 4.99 4.47
N THR A 180 -6.78 3.84 4.01
CA THR A 180 -6.80 3.48 2.57
C THR A 180 -7.76 4.38 1.80
N LEU A 181 -7.67 4.43 0.47
CA LEU A 181 -8.59 5.23 -0.35
C LEU A 181 -10.06 4.81 -0.13
N ASN A 182 -10.28 3.52 0.08
CA ASN A 182 -11.61 2.96 0.29
C ASN A 182 -12.17 3.32 1.66
N GLN A 183 -11.36 3.16 2.71
CA GLN A 183 -11.73 3.59 4.06
C GLN A 183 -11.99 5.09 4.12
N LEU A 184 -11.18 5.90 3.42
CA LEU A 184 -11.40 7.34 3.31
C LEU A 184 -12.73 7.63 2.62
N THR A 185 -13.05 6.96 1.52
CA THR A 185 -14.37 7.07 0.85
C THR A 185 -15.52 6.75 1.82
N SER A 186 -15.42 5.67 2.59
CA SER A 186 -16.42 5.30 3.62
C SER A 186 -16.56 6.34 4.74
N LYS A 187 -15.51 7.11 5.06
CA LYS A 187 -15.58 8.25 6.00
C LYS A 187 -16.16 9.51 5.35
N LEU A 188 -15.93 9.70 4.05
CA LEU A 188 -16.42 10.86 3.29
C LEU A 188 -17.94 10.83 3.13
N ILE A 189 -18.53 9.66 2.84
CA ILE A 189 -19.97 9.48 2.61
C ILE A 189 -20.83 10.04 3.79
N PRO A 190 -20.68 9.55 5.03
CA PRO A 190 -21.43 10.03 6.21
C PRO A 190 -20.90 11.34 6.82
N GLU A 191 -19.96 12.02 6.16
CA GLU A 191 -19.37 13.28 6.62
C GLU A 191 -18.66 13.23 7.99
N VAL A 192 -18.06 12.10 8.36
CA VAL A 192 -17.42 11.92 9.69
C VAL A 192 -16.36 12.99 9.96
N ILE A 193 -15.53 13.30 8.96
CA ILE A 193 -14.47 14.32 9.07
C ILE A 193 -15.07 15.71 9.32
N GLY A 194 -16.22 16.04 8.72
CA GLY A 194 -16.88 17.33 8.93
C GLY A 194 -17.37 17.51 10.36
N ARG A 195 -18.00 16.46 10.92
CA ARG A 195 -18.50 16.46 12.32
C ARG A 195 -17.36 16.55 13.33
N GLU A 196 -16.24 15.90 13.06
CA GLU A 196 -15.06 15.95 13.92
C GLU A 196 -14.40 17.34 13.92
N ILE A 197 -14.30 17.98 12.76
CA ILE A 197 -13.85 19.37 12.64
C ILE A 197 -14.79 20.29 13.44
N GLU A 198 -16.10 20.12 13.33
CA GLU A 198 -17.05 20.93 14.10
C GLU A 198 -16.81 20.80 15.61
N LYS A 199 -16.74 19.57 16.13
CA LYS A 199 -16.49 19.30 17.56
C LYS A 199 -15.18 19.90 18.07
N SER A 200 -14.09 19.74 17.32
CA SER A 200 -12.75 20.21 17.73
C SER A 200 -12.58 21.74 17.67
N THR A 201 -13.40 22.42 16.88
CA THR A 201 -13.34 23.87 16.66
C THR A 201 -14.34 24.66 17.51
N GLN A 202 -15.33 23.99 18.13
CA GLN A 202 -16.31 24.61 19.04
C GLN A 202 -15.69 25.48 20.13
N GLY A 203 -14.53 25.10 20.67
CA GLY A 203 -13.80 25.89 21.68
C GLY A 203 -13.20 27.21 21.18
N ILE A 204 -13.02 27.38 19.86
CA ILE A 204 -12.51 28.62 19.26
C ILE A 204 -13.67 29.49 18.81
N TYR A 205 -14.53 28.94 17.95
CA TYR A 205 -15.71 29.61 17.42
C TYR A 205 -16.70 28.54 16.91
N PRO A 206 -18.01 28.66 17.19
CA PRO A 206 -18.99 27.69 16.71
C PRO A 206 -19.12 27.74 15.18
N LEU A 207 -19.02 26.59 14.53
CA LEU A 207 -19.14 26.45 13.07
C LEU A 207 -20.45 25.75 12.70
N GLN A 208 -20.85 25.91 11.43
CA GLN A 208 -21.95 25.20 10.79
C GLN A 208 -21.57 24.85 9.35
N ASN A 209 -22.25 23.86 8.77
CA ASN A 209 -22.06 23.41 7.39
C ASN A 209 -20.58 23.11 7.07
N VAL A 210 -19.95 22.35 7.96
CA VAL A 210 -18.56 21.94 7.80
C VAL A 210 -18.50 20.73 6.89
N HIS A 211 -18.03 20.93 5.66
CA HIS A 211 -18.00 19.86 4.67
C HIS A 211 -16.66 19.79 3.93
N ILE A 212 -16.33 18.59 3.47
CA ILE A 212 -15.32 18.41 2.43
C ILE A 212 -15.99 18.69 1.09
N ARG A 213 -15.79 19.90 0.59
CA ARG A 213 -16.37 20.41 -0.65
C ARG A 213 -15.86 19.65 -1.88
N LYS A 214 -14.57 19.34 -1.89
CA LYS A 214 -13.93 18.77 -3.08
C LYS A 214 -12.77 17.87 -2.71
N VAL A 215 -12.66 16.76 -3.42
CA VAL A 215 -11.49 15.87 -3.38
C VAL A 215 -10.97 15.71 -4.80
N LYS A 216 -9.71 16.04 -5.00
CA LYS A 216 -9.00 15.86 -6.28
C LYS A 216 -7.94 14.79 -6.11
N LEU A 217 -7.90 13.82 -7.01
CA LEU A 217 -6.79 12.90 -7.14
C LEU A 217 -5.70 13.54 -7.99
N LEU A 218 -4.50 13.67 -7.43
CA LEU A 218 -3.34 14.26 -8.10
C LEU A 218 -2.45 13.19 -8.71
N LYS A 219 -2.16 12.13 -7.95
CA LYS A 219 -1.32 11.03 -8.38
C LYS A 219 -1.91 9.71 -7.94
N GLN A 220 -1.99 8.77 -8.87
CA GLN A 220 -2.37 7.39 -8.61
C GLN A 220 -1.12 6.52 -8.49
N PRO A 221 -1.13 5.50 -7.61
CA PRO A 221 -0.10 4.46 -7.58
C PRO A 221 -0.16 3.60 -8.85
N LYS A 222 0.79 2.66 -8.97
CA LYS A 222 0.73 1.65 -10.04
C LYS A 222 -0.58 0.85 -9.90
N PHE A 223 -1.17 0.54 -11.04
CA PHE A 223 -2.41 -0.23 -11.09
C PHE A 223 -2.17 -1.62 -10.51
N ASP A 224 -3.00 -1.99 -9.53
CA ASP A 224 -3.03 -3.32 -8.95
C ASP A 224 -4.43 -3.93 -9.17
N LEU A 225 -4.46 -5.04 -9.92
CA LEU A 225 -5.68 -5.76 -10.20
C LEU A 225 -6.25 -6.43 -8.94
N GLY A 226 -5.38 -6.91 -8.03
CA GLY A 226 -5.80 -7.59 -6.81
C GLY A 226 -6.59 -6.66 -5.88
N ALA A 227 -6.05 -5.47 -5.62
CA ALA A 227 -6.75 -4.44 -4.85
C ALA A 227 -8.09 -4.02 -5.47
N LEU A 228 -8.18 -3.95 -6.80
CA LEU A 228 -9.43 -3.63 -7.50
C LEU A 228 -10.44 -4.78 -7.43
N MET A 229 -10.02 -6.03 -7.55
CA MET A 229 -10.92 -7.18 -7.43
C MET A 229 -11.44 -7.33 -5.99
N GLY A 230 -10.60 -7.10 -4.99
CA GLY A 230 -11.03 -7.07 -3.58
C GLY A 230 -12.09 -6.00 -3.30
N LEU A 231 -12.03 -4.88 -4.02
CA LEU A 231 -13.02 -3.79 -3.96
C LEU A 231 -14.39 -4.15 -4.54
N HIS A 232 -14.40 -4.99 -5.56
CA HIS A 232 -15.62 -5.41 -6.25
C HIS A 232 -16.12 -6.78 -5.78
N GLY A 233 -15.36 -7.52 -4.98
CA GLY A 233 -15.82 -8.73 -4.29
C GLY A 233 -16.40 -9.82 -5.20
N GLU A 234 -16.26 -9.70 -6.52
CA GLU A 234 -16.73 -10.67 -7.51
C GLU A 234 -15.60 -11.69 -7.70
N SER A 235 -15.40 -12.55 -6.70
CA SER A 235 -14.91 -13.90 -6.94
C SER A 235 -16.09 -14.71 -7.49
N SER A 236 -15.91 -15.18 -8.72
CA SER A 236 -16.84 -15.93 -9.57
C SER A 236 -17.64 -17.04 -8.87
N THR A 237 -18.86 -17.21 -9.38
CA THR A 237 -19.86 -18.30 -9.22
C THR A 237 -20.95 -18.08 -8.17
N ASP A 238 -22.17 -17.98 -8.69
CA ASP A 238 -23.43 -18.14 -8.00
C ASP A 238 -23.41 -19.45 -7.19
N ASP A 239 -23.38 -19.35 -5.86
CA ASP A 239 -24.13 -20.29 -5.04
C ASP A 239 -24.55 -19.62 -3.72
N ALA A 240 -25.81 -19.86 -3.34
CA ALA A 240 -26.47 -19.23 -2.22
C ALA A 240 -25.90 -19.73 -0.89
N GLY A 241 -24.85 -19.07 -0.39
CA GLY A 241 -24.37 -19.21 0.99
C GLY A 241 -24.95 -18.09 1.87
N GLN A 242 -25.91 -18.44 2.72
CA GLN A 242 -26.48 -17.54 3.74
C GLN A 242 -25.34 -16.89 4.55
N LYS A 243 -25.27 -15.55 4.54
CA LYS A 243 -24.32 -14.79 5.35
C LYS A 243 -24.61 -15.05 6.83
N VAL A 244 -23.83 -15.94 7.44
CA VAL A 244 -23.64 -15.91 8.89
C VAL A 244 -22.66 -14.78 9.16
N GLU A 245 -23.15 -13.67 9.71
CA GLU A 245 -22.30 -12.66 10.34
C GLU A 245 -21.57 -13.33 11.50
N ARG A 246 -20.35 -13.79 11.24
CA ARG A 246 -19.33 -13.86 12.27
C ARG A 246 -18.63 -12.52 12.25
N GLU A 247 -18.92 -11.67 13.23
CA GLU A 247 -18.07 -10.56 13.60
C GLU A 247 -16.67 -11.12 13.94
N PHE A 248 -15.82 -11.31 12.93
CA PHE A 248 -14.40 -11.17 13.13
C PHE A 248 -14.12 -9.67 13.09
N LYS A 249 -14.17 -9.04 14.27
CA LYS A 249 -13.34 -7.87 14.53
C LYS A 249 -11.89 -8.32 14.32
N GLU A 250 -11.39 -8.18 13.11
CA GLU A 250 -9.96 -8.01 12.94
C GLU A 250 -9.65 -6.61 13.48
N THR A 251 -9.54 -6.53 14.81
CA THR A 251 -8.68 -5.52 15.40
C THR A 251 -7.36 -5.68 14.69
N VAL A 252 -7.04 -4.76 13.77
CA VAL A 252 -5.67 -4.57 13.31
C VAL A 252 -4.93 -4.09 14.54
N LEU A 253 -4.59 -5.04 15.41
CA LEU A 253 -3.63 -4.89 16.47
C LEU A 253 -2.39 -4.39 15.74
N ASP A 254 -1.84 -3.27 16.19
CA ASP A 254 -0.59 -2.75 15.70
C ASP A 254 0.49 -3.79 16.03
N LEU A 255 0.65 -4.79 15.15
CA LEU A 255 1.48 -5.95 15.41
C LEU A 255 2.93 -5.49 15.55
N PRO A 256 3.62 -5.86 16.65
CA PRO A 256 5.03 -5.55 16.80
C PRO A 256 5.79 -6.08 15.59
N THR A 257 6.55 -5.18 14.95
CA THR A 257 7.24 -5.48 13.69
C THR A 257 8.71 -5.78 13.98
N LEU A 258 9.18 -6.95 13.58
CA LEU A 258 10.55 -7.42 13.77
C LEU A 258 11.27 -7.45 12.43
N LYS A 259 12.43 -6.79 12.38
CA LYS A 259 13.29 -6.74 11.19
C LYS A 259 14.32 -7.86 11.25
N VAL A 260 14.32 -8.73 10.24
CA VAL A 260 15.27 -9.86 10.12
C VAL A 260 16.04 -9.74 8.80
N LEU A 261 17.36 -9.84 8.88
CA LEU A 261 18.25 -9.75 7.72
C LEU A 261 18.85 -11.12 7.40
N LEU A 262 18.87 -11.51 6.12
CA LEU A 262 19.58 -12.70 5.65
C LEU A 262 20.89 -12.27 5.00
N ILE A 263 22.03 -12.77 5.50
CA ILE A 263 23.38 -12.48 4.98
C ILE A 263 24.18 -13.76 4.74
N GLY A 264 25.22 -13.68 3.92
CA GLY A 264 26.07 -14.82 3.56
C GLY A 264 26.56 -14.78 2.12
N PRO A 265 27.47 -15.68 1.73
CA PRO A 265 28.09 -15.68 0.40
C PRO A 265 27.08 -15.88 -0.75
N SER A 266 27.49 -15.49 -1.97
CA SER A 266 26.70 -15.71 -3.18
C SER A 266 26.41 -17.19 -3.38
N GLY A 267 25.19 -17.53 -3.80
CA GLY A 267 24.82 -18.93 -4.05
C GLY A 267 24.63 -19.79 -2.81
N ALA A 268 24.74 -19.25 -1.59
CA ALA A 268 24.49 -20.01 -0.35
C ALA A 268 23.03 -20.52 -0.22
N GLY A 269 22.08 -19.93 -0.95
CA GLY A 269 20.66 -20.33 -0.92
C GLY A 269 19.74 -19.42 -0.10
N LYS A 270 20.15 -18.19 0.21
CA LYS A 270 19.36 -17.18 0.95
C LYS A 270 17.99 -16.90 0.33
N SER A 271 17.96 -16.55 -0.96
CA SER A 271 16.73 -16.25 -1.70
C SER A 271 15.79 -17.45 -1.77
N ALA A 272 16.35 -18.65 -2.03
CA ALA A 272 15.59 -19.89 -2.05
C ALA A 272 14.99 -20.21 -0.66
N LEU A 273 15.76 -19.99 0.41
CA LEU A 273 15.29 -20.15 1.79
C LEU A 273 14.14 -19.18 2.12
N LEU A 274 14.26 -17.91 1.69
CA LEU A 274 13.24 -16.90 1.93
C LEU A 274 11.96 -17.17 1.13
N THR A 275 12.07 -17.50 -0.16
CA THR A 275 10.91 -17.86 -1.00
C THR A 275 10.22 -19.10 -0.47
N ARG A 276 10.97 -20.14 -0.06
CA ARG A 276 10.38 -21.32 0.57
C ARG A 276 9.65 -20.97 1.88
N TYR A 277 10.18 -20.07 2.70
CA TYR A 277 9.51 -19.68 3.93
C TYR A 277 8.24 -18.84 3.70
N CYS A 278 8.30 -17.89 2.78
CA CYS A 278 7.20 -16.95 2.52
C CYS A 278 6.07 -17.58 1.72
N ASP A 279 6.42 -18.26 0.63
CA ASP A 279 5.49 -18.66 -0.44
C ASP A 279 5.30 -20.18 -0.50
N ASP A 280 6.07 -20.95 0.28
CA ASP A 280 6.10 -22.43 0.25
C ASP A 280 6.43 -23.01 -1.13
N GLU A 281 7.17 -22.24 -1.95
CA GLU A 281 7.61 -22.59 -3.29
C GLU A 281 9.13 -22.80 -3.35
N PHE A 282 9.58 -23.62 -4.30
CA PHE A 282 10.99 -23.77 -4.65
C PHE A 282 11.11 -23.89 -6.16
N ASP A 283 11.82 -22.94 -6.75
CA ASP A 283 12.15 -22.97 -8.16
C ASP A 283 13.66 -23.28 -8.32
N PRO A 284 14.01 -24.38 -9.01
CA PRO A 284 15.40 -24.75 -9.28
C PRO A 284 16.19 -23.65 -10.01
N ASP A 285 15.51 -22.82 -10.81
CA ASP A 285 16.13 -21.77 -11.63
C ASP A 285 16.34 -20.46 -10.85
N THR A 286 15.85 -20.36 -9.60
CA THR A 286 16.14 -19.21 -8.69
C THR A 286 17.60 -19.20 -8.20
N ALA A 287 18.46 -20.09 -8.70
CA ALA A 287 19.90 -20.09 -8.45
C ALA A 287 20.65 -18.91 -9.09
N ALA A 288 19.96 -18.07 -9.88
CA ALA A 288 20.51 -16.82 -10.40
C ALA A 288 20.92 -15.86 -9.27
N ALA A 289 22.03 -15.14 -9.46
CA ALA A 289 22.50 -14.18 -8.45
C ALA A 289 21.49 -13.04 -8.25
N THR A 290 21.06 -12.83 -7.00
CA THR A 290 20.16 -11.72 -6.63
C THR A 290 20.82 -10.38 -6.93
N ILE A 291 20.20 -9.59 -7.79
CA ILE A 291 20.64 -8.22 -8.11
C ILE A 291 19.91 -7.27 -7.15
N GLY A 292 20.61 -6.80 -6.12
CA GLY A 292 20.07 -5.87 -5.12
C GLY A 292 19.55 -6.53 -3.84
N ILE A 293 18.63 -5.87 -3.14
CA ILE A 293 18.03 -6.35 -1.88
C ILE A 293 16.53 -6.54 -2.13
N ASP A 294 16.04 -7.75 -1.88
CA ASP A 294 14.61 -8.07 -1.95
C ASP A 294 13.98 -8.04 -0.54
N PHE A 295 12.69 -7.75 -0.48
CA PHE A 295 11.96 -7.51 0.77
C PHE A 295 10.65 -8.28 0.77
N LYS A 296 10.44 -9.08 1.82
CA LYS A 296 9.19 -9.82 2.05
C LYS A 296 8.63 -9.59 3.45
N ILE A 297 7.31 -9.65 3.58
CA ILE A 297 6.60 -9.54 4.87
C ILE A 297 5.91 -10.87 5.17
N LYS A 298 6.07 -11.39 6.39
CA LYS A 298 5.36 -12.57 6.87
C LYS A 298 4.87 -12.35 8.30
N VAL A 299 3.65 -12.77 8.62
CA VAL A 299 3.14 -12.77 10.00
C VAL A 299 3.39 -14.14 10.60
N LEU A 300 4.01 -14.17 11.78
CA LEU A 300 4.31 -15.39 12.54
C LEU A 300 3.77 -15.24 13.96
N SER A 301 3.06 -16.25 14.45
CA SER A 301 2.64 -16.31 15.86
C SER A 301 3.65 -17.11 16.67
N VAL A 302 4.21 -16.49 17.72
CA VAL A 302 5.16 -17.12 18.64
C VAL A 302 4.66 -16.88 20.07
N ARG A 303 4.63 -17.94 20.89
CA ARG A 303 4.07 -17.90 22.27
C ARG A 303 2.65 -17.33 22.35
N GLY A 304 1.82 -17.63 21.35
CA GLY A 304 0.44 -17.15 21.27
C GLY A 304 0.28 -15.66 20.93
N LYS A 305 1.37 -14.96 20.60
CA LYS A 305 1.34 -13.56 20.15
C LYS A 305 1.74 -13.44 18.67
N PRO A 306 0.95 -12.75 17.84
CA PRO A 306 1.31 -12.48 16.45
C PRO A 306 2.37 -11.38 16.33
N TYR A 307 3.40 -11.63 15.52
CA TYR A 307 4.47 -10.70 15.16
C TYR A 307 4.54 -10.54 13.64
N ARG A 308 4.82 -9.33 13.18
CA ARG A 308 5.03 -9.04 11.75
C ARG A 308 6.52 -9.04 11.45
N LEU A 309 6.99 -9.95 10.63
CA LEU A 309 8.40 -10.05 10.25
C LEU A 309 8.62 -9.29 8.93
N THR A 310 9.60 -8.39 8.92
CA THR A 310 10.15 -7.78 7.71
C THR A 310 11.46 -8.47 7.38
N LEU A 311 11.47 -9.26 6.32
CA LEU A 311 12.56 -10.13 5.91
C LEU A 311 13.30 -9.47 4.75
N PHE A 312 14.62 -9.32 4.90
CA PHE A 312 15.48 -8.70 3.90
C PHE A 312 16.41 -9.77 3.31
N ASP A 313 16.27 -10.05 2.01
CA ASP A 313 17.19 -10.90 1.26
C ASP A 313 18.27 -10.04 0.61
N THR A 314 19.53 -10.34 0.91
CA THR A 314 20.66 -9.54 0.43
C THR A 314 21.34 -10.21 -0.75
N ALA A 315 21.71 -9.41 -1.76
CA ALA A 315 22.60 -9.85 -2.82
C ALA A 315 23.90 -10.40 -2.22
N GLY A 316 24.17 -11.68 -2.45
CA GLY A 316 25.40 -12.32 -2.00
C GLY A 316 26.65 -11.96 -2.82
N GLN A 317 26.56 -11.03 -3.77
CA GLN A 317 27.67 -10.77 -4.68
C GLN A 317 28.73 -9.91 -4.01
N GLU A 318 29.86 -10.53 -3.64
CA GLU A 318 31.00 -9.86 -2.99
C GLU A 318 31.63 -8.73 -3.82
N ARG A 319 31.26 -8.58 -5.10
CA ARG A 319 31.73 -7.53 -6.01
C ARG A 319 30.96 -6.20 -5.91
N PHE A 320 29.79 -6.18 -5.27
CA PHE A 320 29.02 -4.95 -4.98
C PHE A 320 29.11 -4.57 -3.50
N ARG A 321 30.33 -4.73 -2.96
CA ARG A 321 30.71 -4.68 -1.54
C ARG A 321 30.47 -3.29 -0.93
N THR A 322 29.24 -3.04 -0.52
CA THR A 322 28.86 -2.52 0.81
C THR A 322 27.34 -2.63 0.83
N LEU A 323 26.79 -3.64 1.50
CA LEU A 323 25.40 -3.51 1.92
C LEU A 323 25.37 -2.22 2.74
N SER A 324 24.61 -1.21 2.32
CA SER A 324 24.61 0.07 3.04
C SER A 324 24.39 -0.23 4.52
N THR A 325 25.27 0.25 5.41
CA THR A 325 25.19 0.03 6.86
C THR A 325 23.80 0.39 7.43
N SER A 326 23.05 1.21 6.70
CA SER A 326 21.63 1.50 6.91
C SER A 326 20.71 0.27 6.99
N PHE A 327 21.01 -0.85 6.32
CA PHE A 327 20.18 -2.06 6.36
C PHE A 327 20.36 -2.86 7.65
N TYR A 328 21.55 -2.85 8.24
CA TYR A 328 21.80 -3.45 9.55
C TYR A 328 21.17 -2.64 10.69
N ARG A 329 21.01 -1.32 10.50
CA ARG A 329 20.38 -0.45 11.50
C ARG A 329 18.95 -0.90 11.81
N GLY A 330 18.70 -1.18 13.09
CA GLY A 330 17.40 -1.61 13.60
C GLY A 330 17.01 -3.04 13.21
N ALA A 331 17.95 -3.87 12.73
CA ALA A 331 17.73 -5.32 12.67
C ALA A 331 17.57 -5.89 14.08
N HIS A 332 16.58 -6.76 14.27
CA HIS A 332 16.30 -7.45 15.52
C HIS A 332 16.92 -8.86 15.51
N GLY A 333 17.02 -9.47 14.32
CA GLY A 333 17.71 -10.73 14.11
C GLY A 333 18.46 -10.79 12.79
N VAL A 334 19.52 -11.58 12.73
CA VAL A 334 20.30 -11.84 11.53
C VAL A 334 20.43 -13.34 11.31
N ILE A 335 20.10 -13.79 10.11
CA ILE A 335 20.28 -15.16 9.66
C ILE A 335 21.48 -15.20 8.74
N LEU A 336 22.52 -15.91 9.16
CA LEU A 336 23.73 -16.15 8.41
C LEU A 336 23.60 -17.49 7.68
N VAL A 337 23.67 -17.48 6.35
CA VAL A 337 23.44 -18.68 5.54
C VAL A 337 24.71 -19.07 4.79
N TYR A 338 25.13 -20.33 4.92
CA TYR A 338 26.19 -20.95 4.11
C TYR A 338 25.68 -22.23 3.43
N ASP A 339 26.43 -22.73 2.45
CA ASP A 339 26.10 -23.97 1.74
C ASP A 339 26.88 -25.16 2.34
N ILE A 340 26.17 -26.18 2.83
CA ILE A 340 26.78 -27.37 3.44
C ILE A 340 27.63 -28.16 2.43
N SER A 341 27.29 -28.09 1.14
CA SER A 341 28.03 -28.78 0.09
C SER A 341 29.25 -28.03 -0.41
N THR A 342 29.57 -26.85 0.15
CA THR A 342 30.68 -26.00 -0.34
C THR A 342 31.48 -25.42 0.82
N ARG A 343 32.66 -25.99 1.10
CA ARG A 343 33.58 -25.56 2.18
C ARG A 343 33.99 -24.10 2.06
N ALA A 344 34.18 -23.62 0.82
CA ALA A 344 34.53 -22.23 0.56
C ALA A 344 33.47 -21.25 1.11
N SER A 345 32.18 -21.62 1.10
CA SER A 345 31.12 -20.78 1.66
C SER A 345 31.24 -20.65 3.17
N PHE A 346 31.57 -21.75 3.86
CA PHE A 346 31.74 -21.81 5.30
C PHE A 346 32.95 -21.01 5.80
N LEU A 347 34.08 -21.09 5.09
CA LEU A 347 35.30 -20.34 5.46
C LEU A 347 35.10 -18.82 5.42
N THR A 348 34.13 -18.31 4.68
CA THR A 348 33.81 -16.87 4.65
C THR A 348 32.91 -16.41 5.80
N MET A 349 32.38 -17.33 6.61
CA MET A 349 31.34 -17.01 7.59
C MET A 349 31.83 -16.14 8.74
N GLU A 350 33.07 -16.30 9.19
CA GLU A 350 33.68 -15.46 10.22
C GLU A 350 33.63 -13.98 9.84
N ARG A 351 33.85 -13.67 8.56
CA ARG A 351 33.72 -12.29 8.05
C ARG A 351 32.29 -11.78 8.12
N TRP A 352 31.29 -12.62 7.84
CA TRP A 352 29.88 -12.23 7.92
C TRP A 352 29.39 -12.06 9.35
N PHE A 353 29.92 -12.84 10.30
CA PHE A 353 29.72 -12.61 11.73
C PHE A 353 30.27 -11.26 12.16
N ASN A 354 31.54 -10.97 11.84
CA ASN A 354 32.16 -9.68 12.13
C ASN A 354 31.39 -8.50 11.50
N GLU A 355 30.86 -8.67 10.28
CA GLU A 355 30.06 -7.65 9.61
C GLU A 355 28.69 -7.44 10.30
N ALA A 356 28.04 -8.51 10.76
CA ALA A 356 26.81 -8.41 11.53
C ALA A 356 27.03 -7.75 12.89
N GLU A 357 28.03 -8.19 13.64
CA GLU A 357 28.35 -7.66 14.98
C GLU A 357 28.75 -6.17 14.94
N SER A 358 29.55 -5.76 13.95
CA SER A 358 30.00 -4.37 13.81
C SER A 358 28.91 -3.37 13.37
N ASN A 359 27.86 -3.83 12.68
CA ASN A 359 26.84 -2.95 12.10
C ASN A 359 25.45 -3.06 12.76
N THR A 360 25.26 -4.01 13.67
CA THR A 360 24.00 -4.20 14.39
C THR A 360 24.05 -3.64 15.81
N VAL A 361 22.89 -3.57 16.46
CA VAL A 361 22.80 -3.13 17.86
C VAL A 361 23.21 -4.27 18.80
N GLU A 362 23.74 -3.93 19.96
CA GLU A 362 24.09 -4.92 20.98
C GLU A 362 22.85 -5.74 21.38
N GLY A 363 22.99 -7.06 21.39
CA GLY A 363 21.93 -8.02 21.72
C GLY A 363 21.11 -8.57 20.55
N VAL A 364 21.46 -8.29 19.29
CA VAL A 364 20.78 -8.89 18.11
C VAL A 364 20.82 -10.42 18.15
N ALA A 365 19.69 -11.06 17.84
CA ALA A 365 19.63 -12.53 17.76
C ALA A 365 20.32 -13.02 16.49
N LEU A 366 21.35 -13.86 16.64
CA LEU A 366 22.11 -14.45 15.53
C LEU A 366 21.71 -15.91 15.33
N SER A 367 21.50 -16.30 14.07
CA SER A 367 21.24 -17.70 13.70
C SER A 367 22.09 -18.08 12.49
N LEU A 368 22.92 -19.10 12.65
CA LEU A 368 23.72 -19.71 11.60
C LEU A 368 22.95 -20.88 10.98
N VAL A 369 22.82 -20.84 9.66
CA VAL A 369 22.03 -21.78 8.87
C VAL A 369 22.88 -22.43 7.81
N GLY A 370 23.06 -23.76 7.93
CA GLY A 370 23.58 -24.59 6.85
C GLY A 370 22.46 -24.90 5.86
N ALA A 371 22.51 -24.34 4.65
CA ALA A 371 21.52 -24.57 3.61
C ALA A 371 21.90 -25.74 2.69
N LYS A 372 20.91 -26.17 1.89
CA LYS A 372 21.02 -27.28 0.91
C LYS A 372 21.33 -28.63 1.55
N LEU A 373 20.73 -28.92 2.70
CA LEU A 373 20.83 -30.23 3.38
C LEU A 373 20.51 -31.41 2.44
N ASP A 374 19.62 -31.20 1.46
CA ASP A 374 19.29 -32.20 0.42
C ASP A 374 20.48 -32.65 -0.42
N LYS A 375 21.51 -31.80 -0.59
CA LYS A 375 22.76 -32.17 -1.27
C LYS A 375 23.72 -32.92 -0.35
N ALA A 376 23.73 -32.59 0.93
CA ALA A 376 24.56 -33.26 1.93
C ALA A 376 24.12 -34.71 2.18
N GLU A 377 22.86 -35.03 1.94
CA GLU A 377 22.30 -36.40 2.03
C GLU A 377 22.63 -37.28 0.81
N SER A 378 23.17 -36.70 -0.28
CA SER A 378 23.65 -37.46 -1.45
C SER A 378 25.08 -37.95 -1.26
N GLU A 379 25.44 -39.09 -1.88
CA GLU A 379 26.78 -39.69 -1.75
C GLU A 379 27.88 -38.66 -2.06
N ASN A 380 28.79 -38.44 -1.10
CA ASN A 380 29.89 -37.47 -1.14
C ASN A 380 29.52 -35.99 -1.31
N GLY A 381 28.27 -35.58 -1.04
CA GLY A 381 27.82 -34.19 -1.22
C GLY A 381 28.07 -33.24 -0.03
N ARG A 382 28.65 -33.71 1.08
CA ARG A 382 28.87 -32.92 2.31
C ARG A 382 30.35 -32.55 2.49
N GLU A 383 30.64 -31.25 2.54
CA GLU A 383 32.01 -30.74 2.79
C GLU A 383 32.19 -30.12 4.18
N VAL A 384 31.08 -29.78 4.85
CA VAL A 384 31.07 -29.21 6.21
C VAL A 384 30.26 -30.12 7.13
N THR A 385 30.88 -30.56 8.21
CA THR A 385 30.21 -31.43 9.20
C THR A 385 29.28 -30.64 10.11
N PHE A 386 28.29 -31.31 10.69
CA PHE A 386 27.36 -30.69 11.64
C PHE A 386 28.10 -30.12 12.85
N GLU A 387 29.13 -30.82 13.32
CA GLU A 387 29.93 -30.43 14.48
C GLU A 387 30.73 -29.15 14.22
N GLU A 388 31.33 -29.01 13.03
CA GLU A 388 32.03 -27.78 12.64
C GLU A 388 31.08 -26.58 12.57
N GLY A 389 29.91 -26.76 11.95
CA GLY A 389 28.89 -25.71 11.88
C GLY A 389 28.38 -25.29 13.26
N LYS A 390 28.17 -26.27 14.15
CA LYS A 390 27.75 -26.03 15.52
C LYS A 390 28.82 -25.32 16.34
N ALA A 391 30.07 -25.75 16.24
CA ALA A 391 31.20 -25.13 16.96
C ALA A 391 31.38 -23.65 16.55
N LEU A 392 31.24 -23.33 15.25
CA LEU A 392 31.31 -21.95 14.77
C LEU A 392 30.15 -21.09 15.32
N ALA A 393 28.93 -21.63 15.35
CA ALA A 393 27.79 -20.92 15.90
C ALA A 393 27.95 -20.66 17.40
N GLU A 394 28.42 -21.65 18.16
CA GLU A 394 28.68 -21.52 19.61
C GLU A 394 29.75 -20.47 19.91
N ALA A 395 30.81 -20.40 19.09
CA ALA A 395 31.87 -19.39 19.24
C ALA A 395 31.34 -17.94 19.13
N HIS A 396 30.31 -17.70 18.32
CA HIS A 396 29.68 -16.39 18.13
C HIS A 396 28.35 -16.22 18.90
N GLY A 397 28.00 -17.17 19.77
CA GLY A 397 26.73 -17.12 20.51
C GLY A 397 25.47 -17.18 19.62
N ALA A 398 25.58 -17.77 18.43
CA ALA A 398 24.50 -17.92 17.47
C ALA A 398 23.82 -19.29 17.58
N ARG A 399 22.54 -19.36 17.21
CA ARG A 399 21.83 -20.64 17.11
C ARG A 399 22.22 -21.36 15.81
N PHE A 400 22.38 -22.68 15.83
CA PHE A 400 22.72 -23.46 14.63
C PHE A 400 21.56 -24.34 14.15
N CYS A 401 21.32 -24.35 12.83
CA CYS A 401 20.37 -25.26 12.20
C CYS A 401 20.79 -25.61 10.76
N GLU A 402 20.51 -26.84 10.32
CA GLU A 402 20.66 -27.23 8.91
C GLU A 402 19.28 -27.36 8.25
N VAL A 403 19.13 -26.78 7.06
CA VAL A 403 17.86 -26.65 6.35
C VAL A 403 17.98 -27.05 4.89
N SER A 404 16.88 -27.51 4.31
CA SER A 404 16.73 -27.65 2.87
C SER A 404 15.57 -26.81 2.37
N ALA A 405 15.85 -25.82 1.53
CA ALA A 405 14.83 -25.07 0.81
C ALA A 405 14.11 -25.96 -0.22
N LYS A 406 14.76 -27.02 -0.72
CA LYS A 406 14.18 -27.94 -1.71
C LYS A 406 13.10 -28.82 -1.07
N THR A 407 13.37 -29.44 0.07
CA THR A 407 12.40 -30.32 0.76
C THR A 407 11.52 -29.58 1.76
N GLY A 408 11.88 -28.34 2.13
CA GLY A 408 11.21 -27.57 3.19
C GLY A 408 11.62 -28.00 4.60
N ASN A 409 12.54 -28.97 4.73
CA ASN A 409 12.95 -29.51 6.02
C ASN A 409 13.59 -28.42 6.90
N LYS A 410 13.07 -28.26 8.13
CA LYS A 410 13.50 -27.31 9.17
C LYS A 410 13.46 -25.81 8.79
N VAL A 411 12.90 -25.43 7.63
CA VAL A 411 12.80 -24.03 7.21
C VAL A 411 11.93 -23.21 8.17
N LYS A 412 10.67 -23.62 8.38
CA LYS A 412 9.73 -22.91 9.28
C LYS A 412 10.24 -22.86 10.73
N HIS A 413 10.86 -23.95 11.19
CA HIS A 413 11.45 -24.05 12.52
C HIS A 413 12.54 -23.01 12.76
N THR A 414 13.42 -22.80 11.78
CA THR A 414 14.56 -21.87 11.89
C THR A 414 14.10 -20.42 12.10
N PHE A 415 13.08 -19.97 11.36
CA PHE A 415 12.51 -18.64 11.55
C PHE A 415 11.72 -18.52 12.86
N HIS A 416 11.03 -19.58 13.28
CA HIS A 416 10.30 -19.60 14.55
C HIS A 416 11.24 -19.48 15.75
N ASP A 417 12.34 -20.23 15.75
CA ASP A 417 13.33 -20.20 16.81
C ASP A 417 14.00 -18.83 16.93
N LEU A 418 14.42 -18.24 15.80
CA LEU A 418 15.00 -16.90 15.80
C LEU A 418 14.04 -15.86 16.40
N VAL A 419 12.77 -15.89 15.99
CA VAL A 419 11.77 -14.94 16.51
C VAL A 419 11.50 -15.18 17.99
N ASN A 420 11.49 -16.45 18.43
CA ASN A 420 11.37 -16.78 19.84
C ASN A 420 12.55 -16.25 20.67
N ASP A 421 13.77 -16.23 20.12
CA ASP A 421 14.94 -15.66 20.79
C ASP A 421 14.88 -14.12 20.84
N ILE A 422 14.44 -13.47 19.75
CA ILE A 422 14.20 -12.01 19.72
C ILE A 422 13.16 -11.60 20.77
N VAL A 423 12.07 -12.35 20.89
CA VAL A 423 10.97 -12.05 21.82
C VAL A 423 11.38 -12.25 23.29
N GLN A 424 12.33 -13.14 23.54
CA GLN A 424 12.88 -13.34 24.89
C GLN A 424 13.76 -12.20 25.38
N ASN A 425 14.31 -11.39 24.48
CA ASN A 425 15.18 -10.26 24.78
C ASN A 425 14.41 -8.92 24.72
N PRO A 426 13.88 -8.40 25.85
CA PRO A 426 12.92 -7.29 25.85
C PRO A 426 13.54 -5.94 25.45
N GLY A 427 14.88 -5.80 25.55
CA GLY A 427 15.61 -4.61 25.12
C GLY A 427 15.52 -4.35 23.61
N LEU A 428 15.45 -5.42 22.80
CA LEU A 428 15.35 -5.33 21.34
C LEU A 428 13.98 -4.83 20.88
N LEU A 429 12.92 -5.16 21.62
CA LEU A 429 11.55 -4.74 21.32
C LEU A 429 11.33 -3.23 21.57
N ASN A 430 12.09 -2.64 22.49
CA ASN A 430 11.96 -1.23 22.90
C ASN A 430 12.86 -0.27 22.09
N ALA A 431 14.00 -0.72 21.57
CA ALA A 431 14.88 0.09 20.73
C ALA A 431 14.19 0.61 19.45
N ALA A 432 13.21 -0.15 18.91
CA ALA A 432 12.39 0.27 17.78
C ALA A 432 11.44 1.45 18.09
N ARG A 433 11.06 1.67 19.36
CA ARG A 433 10.24 2.82 19.77
C ARG A 433 11.04 4.12 19.83
N MET A 434 12.32 4.09 20.22
CA MET A 434 13.18 5.29 20.31
C MET A 434 13.64 5.81 18.94
N GLY A 435 13.74 4.95 17.92
CA GLY A 435 14.10 5.36 16.55
C GLY A 435 13.11 6.32 15.87
N ARG A 436 11.86 6.39 16.34
CA ARG A 436 10.86 7.37 15.87
C ARG A 436 11.04 8.77 16.49
N ALA A 437 11.72 8.88 17.64
CA ALA A 437 11.89 10.16 18.35
C ALA A 437 13.11 10.96 17.89
N ALA A 438 14.16 10.31 17.36
CA ALA A 438 15.44 10.96 17.03
C ALA A 438 15.43 11.82 15.74
N GLY A 439 14.30 11.88 15.01
CA GLY A 439 14.15 12.70 13.80
C GLY A 439 13.34 13.99 14.00
N ALA A 440 12.81 14.24 15.20
CA ALA A 440 12.04 15.45 15.50
C ALA A 440 12.93 16.43 16.27
N VAL A 441 13.34 17.52 15.59
CA VAL A 441 13.93 18.67 16.27
C VAL A 441 12.85 19.27 17.18
N ALA A 442 12.98 19.00 18.48
CA ALA A 442 12.14 19.60 19.51
C ALA A 442 12.61 21.05 19.72
N LEU A 443 11.88 22.02 19.16
CA LEU A 443 11.98 23.41 19.60
C LEU A 443 11.21 23.54 20.93
N SER A 444 11.89 23.28 22.04
CA SER A 444 11.42 23.69 23.36
C SER A 444 11.79 25.14 23.60
N SER A 445 10.79 26.03 23.54
CA SER A 445 10.86 27.37 24.10
C SER A 445 10.83 27.31 25.63
N ASN A 446 11.91 27.71 26.29
CA ASN A 446 11.86 28.56 27.49
C ASN A 446 13.25 29.08 27.90
N ALA A 447 13.39 30.39 27.69
CA ALA A 447 14.02 31.44 28.51
C ALA A 447 15.41 31.25 29.16
N ASN A 448 16.23 32.30 28.90
CA ASN A 448 17.39 32.82 29.65
C ASN A 448 18.59 31.89 29.84
N ASP A 449 19.66 32.16 29.11
CA ASP A 449 20.85 32.73 29.74
C ASP A 449 21.84 33.33 28.72
N GLY A 450 22.39 34.49 29.10
CA GLY A 450 23.80 34.84 28.92
C GLY A 450 24.38 34.95 27.50
N TYR A 451 24.59 36.19 27.07
CA TYR A 451 25.62 36.58 26.10
C TYR A 451 26.94 35.83 26.33
N LEU A 452 27.53 35.27 25.28
CA LEU A 452 28.93 35.55 24.90
C LEU A 452 29.28 34.97 23.52
N SER A 453 29.93 35.83 22.76
CA SER A 453 30.54 35.66 21.46
C SER A 453 31.68 34.65 21.46
N ASN A 454 31.76 33.80 20.43
CA ASN A 454 32.88 33.82 19.48
C ASN A 454 32.70 32.77 18.36
N CYS A 455 32.71 33.27 17.12
CA CYS A 455 33.10 32.50 15.94
C CYS A 455 34.58 32.11 16.03
N SER A 456 34.96 31.01 15.37
CA SER A 456 36.13 30.94 14.48
C SER A 456 36.09 29.66 13.64
N CYS A 457 36.02 29.86 12.32
CA CYS A 457 36.40 28.96 11.21
C CYS A 457 35.64 27.66 10.97
#